data_AF-A0A846Y8U4-F1
#
_entry.id   AF-A0A846Y8U4-F1
#
_cell.length_a   1.000
_cell.length_b   1.000
_cell.length_c   1.000
_cell.angle_alpha   90.00
_cell.angle_beta   90.00
_cell.angle_gamma   90.00
#
_symmetry.space_group_name_H-M   'P 1'
#
loop_
_entity.id
_entity.type
_entity.pdbx_description
1 polymer ?
#
loop_
_entity_poly.entity_id
_entity_poly.type
_entity_poly.pdbx_seq_one_letter_code
_entity_poly.pdbx_strand_id
1 'polypeptide(L)' 'MGTTEYAPGDVVYFPGGPFWDVCGVVREVDPHRGELRIDFDEGLVHREGGVLRARRHSMTVRFDEVELL' A
#
# COMPACT_ATOMS: atom_id res chain seq x y z
N MET A 1 -8.37 -12.15 19.29
CA MET A 1 -7.35 -11.17 18.86
C MET A 1 -7.23 -11.33 17.37
N GLY A 2 -7.75 -10.48 16.50
CA GLY A 2 -8.55 -9.27 16.55
C GLY A 2 -8.77 -8.98 15.06
N THR A 3 -10.00 -8.71 14.65
CA THR A 3 -10.32 -8.31 13.27
C THR A 3 -9.32 -7.24 12.82
N THR A 4 -8.59 -7.49 11.73
CA THR A 4 -7.61 -6.54 11.22
C THR A 4 -8.29 -5.19 10.94
N GLU A 5 -7.77 -4.13 11.55
CA GLU A 5 -8.30 -2.76 11.47
C GLU A 5 -7.92 -2.07 10.14
N TYR A 6 -7.74 -2.83 9.06
CA TYR A 6 -7.47 -2.26 7.75
C TYR A 6 -8.78 -1.85 7.09
N ALA A 7 -8.79 -0.65 6.52
CA ALA A 7 -9.85 -0.09 5.73
C ALA A 7 -9.32 0.52 4.43
N PRO A 8 -10.13 0.57 3.36
CA PRO A 8 -9.77 1.32 2.16
C PRO A 8 -9.46 2.78 2.49
N GLY A 9 -8.30 3.26 2.04
CA GLY A 9 -7.77 4.58 2.32
C GLY A 9 -6.65 4.61 3.37
N ASP A 10 -6.48 3.53 4.15
CA ASP A 10 -5.38 3.44 5.11
C ASP A 10 -4.03 3.45 4.39
N VAL A 11 -3.05 4.06 5.05
CA VAL A 11 -1.66 4.03 4.60
C VAL A 11 -0.95 2.95 5.40
N VAL A 12 -0.30 2.04 4.68
CA VAL A 12 0.50 0.96 5.25
C VAL A 12 1.93 1.05 4.76
N TYR A 13 2.86 0.48 5.53
CA TYR A 13 4.26 0.36 5.16
C TYR A 13 4.76 -1.06 5.43
N PHE A 14 5.82 -1.47 4.72
CA PHE A 14 6.48 -2.75 4.97
C PHE A 14 7.58 -2.58 6.03
N PRO A 15 7.47 -3.22 7.21
CA PRO A 15 8.49 -3.09 8.26
C PRO A 15 9.80 -3.84 7.93
N GLY A 16 9.84 -4.63 6.86
CA GLY A 16 11.03 -5.33 6.40
C GLY A 16 10.88 -5.98 5.01
N GLY A 17 11.97 -6.60 4.54
CA GLY A 17 12.00 -7.25 3.22
C GLY A 17 12.34 -6.30 2.07
N PRO A 18 12.17 -6.73 0.81
CA PRO A 18 12.61 -5.99 -0.38
C PRO A 18 11.81 -4.71 -0.65
N PHE A 19 10.64 -4.57 -0.03
CA PHE A 19 9.76 -3.40 -0.13
C PHE A 19 9.83 -2.50 1.11
N TRP A 20 10.83 -2.69 1.97
CA TRP A 20 11.15 -1.75 3.06
C TRP A 20 11.18 -0.29 2.55
N ASP A 21 10.67 0.64 3.35
CA ASP A 21 10.44 2.07 3.03
C ASP A 21 9.37 2.38 1.95
N VAL A 22 8.66 1.38 1.42
CA VAL A 22 7.51 1.62 0.52
C VAL A 22 6.25 1.82 1.36
N CYS A 23 5.58 2.95 1.16
CA CYS A 23 4.22 3.19 1.66
C CYS A 23 3.21 2.87 0.56
N GLY A 24 2.11 2.21 0.93
CA GLY A 24 0.99 1.91 0.04
C GLY A 24 -0.34 2.34 0.65
N VAL A 25 -1.30 2.65 -0.21
CA VAL A 25 -2.68 2.98 0.19
C VAL A 25 -3.55 1.75 -0.03
N VAL A 26 -4.26 1.31 1.01
CA VAL A 26 -5.22 0.21 0.93
C VAL A 26 -6.36 0.59 -0.01
N ARG A 27 -6.60 -0.26 -1.01
CA ARG A 27 -7.70 -0.14 -1.97
C ARG A 27 -8.85 -1.06 -1.63
N GLU A 28 -8.53 -2.29 -1.27
CA GLU A 28 -9.50 -3.34 -0.94
C GLU A 28 -8.95 -4.23 0.17
N VAL A 29 -9.86 -4.78 0.97
CA VAL A 29 -9.56 -5.68 2.08
C VAL A 29 -10.31 -6.98 1.85
N ASP A 30 -9.58 -8.10 1.79
CA ASP A 30 -10.14 -9.44 1.76
C ASP A 30 -9.89 -10.13 3.12
N PRO A 31 -10.84 -10.02 4.06
CA PRO A 31 -10.69 -10.64 5.38
C PRO A 31 -10.80 -12.17 5.33
N HIS A 32 -11.35 -12.75 4.26
CA HIS A 32 -11.45 -14.19 4.12
C HIS A 32 -10.11 -14.80 3.75
N ARG A 33 -9.31 -14.10 2.95
CA ARG A 33 -7.97 -14.53 2.52
C ARG A 33 -6.85 -13.97 3.36
N GLY A 34 -7.11 -12.95 4.18
CA GLY A 34 -6.08 -12.28 4.96
C GLY A 34 -5.20 -11.37 4.11
N GLU A 35 -5.79 -10.78 3.06
CA GLU A 35 -5.07 -10.06 2.01
C GLU A 35 -5.59 -8.61 1.86
N LEU A 36 -4.70 -7.71 1.45
CA LEU A 36 -4.99 -6.33 1.07
C LEU A 36 -4.57 -6.12 -0.38
N ARG A 37 -5.38 -5.37 -1.14
CA ARG A 37 -4.91 -4.75 -2.38
C ARG A 37 -4.43 -3.34 -2.04
N ILE A 38 -3.17 -3.03 -2.31
CA ILE A 38 -2.57 -1.71 -2.09
C ILE A 38 -2.15 -1.07 -3.40
N ASP A 39 -2.20 0.25 -3.46
CA ASP A 39 -1.57 1.06 -4.51
C ASP A 39 -0.39 1.83 -3.94
N PHE A 40 0.74 1.87 -4.64
CA PHE A 40 1.90 2.67 -4.26
C PHE A 40 2.54 3.35 -5.47
N ASP A 41 3.21 4.47 -5.23
CA ASP A 41 3.95 5.21 -6.24
C ASP A 41 5.44 4.83 -6.18
N GLU A 42 6.04 4.51 -7.32
CA GLU A 42 7.47 4.32 -7.47
C GLU A 42 8.15 5.65 -7.84
N GLY A 43 9.11 6.04 -7.00
CA GLY A 43 9.93 7.23 -7.21
C GLY A 43 9.23 8.54 -6.84
N LEU A 44 9.87 9.66 -7.20
CA LEU A 44 9.35 10.97 -6.88
C LEU A 44 8.26 11.40 -7.87
N VAL A 45 7.13 11.85 -7.31
CA VAL A 45 6.12 12.58 -8.08
C VAL A 45 6.79 13.79 -8.71
N HIS A 46 6.64 13.94 -10.02
CA HIS A 46 7.22 15.04 -10.78
C HIS A 46 6.18 15.71 -11.65
N ARG A 47 6.50 16.92 -12.11
CA ARG A 47 5.62 17.69 -12.98
C ARG A 47 6.12 17.66 -14.41
N GLU A 48 5.27 17.22 -15.32
CA GLU A 48 5.56 17.19 -16.75
C GLU A 48 4.42 17.92 -17.49
N GLY A 49 4.75 18.97 -18.25
CA GLY A 49 3.75 19.75 -18.99
C GLY A 49 2.66 20.37 -18.10
N GLY A 50 2.95 20.63 -16.83
CA GLY A 50 2.00 21.18 -15.87
C GLY A 50 1.17 20.14 -15.10
N VAL A 51 1.29 18.85 -15.41
CA VAL A 51 0.54 17.75 -14.79
C VAL A 51 1.43 16.95 -13.85
N LEU A 52 0.89 16.50 -12.71
CA LEU A 52 1.59 15.58 -11.81
C LEU A 52 1.64 14.17 -12.41
N ARG A 53 2.84 13.60 -12.46
CA ARG A 53 3.12 12.25 -12.96
C ARG A 53 3.79 11.43 -11.87
N ALA A 54 3.32 10.19 -11.73
CA ALA A 54 3.88 9.17 -10.84
C ALA A 54 3.75 7.81 -11.53
N ARG A 55 4.66 6.88 -11.21
CA ARG A 55 4.55 5.48 -11.64
C ARG A 55 3.77 4.73 -10.57
N ARG A 56 2.49 4.46 -10.85
CA ARG A 56 1.62 3.72 -9.92
C ARG A 56 1.71 2.23 -10.14
N HIS A 57 1.78 1.50 -9.04
CA HIS A 57 1.74 0.05 -8.98
C HIS A 57 0.64 -0.40 -8.05
N SER A 58 0.06 -1.57 -8.33
CA SER A 58 -0.88 -2.24 -7.44
C SER A 58 -0.33 -3.60 -7.06
N MET A 59 -0.48 -3.98 -5.80
CA MET A 59 0.01 -5.26 -5.27
C MET A 59 -1.00 -5.85 -4.28
N THR A 60 -1.06 -7.18 -4.25
CA THR A 60 -1.74 -7.91 -3.18
C THR A 60 -0.71 -8.31 -2.12
N VAL A 61 -0.98 -7.97 -0.87
CA VAL A 61 -0.12 -8.28 0.29
C VAL A 61 -0.94 -8.95 1.38
N ARG A 62 -0.28 -9.68 2.28
CA ARG A 62 -0.92 -10.28 3.44
C ARG A 62 -0.90 -9.32 4.63
N PHE A 63 -1.82 -9.54 5.58
CA PHE A 63 -1.94 -8.71 6.78
C PHE A 63 -0.69 -8.66 7.66
N ASP A 64 0.16 -9.69 7.60
CA ASP A 64 1.40 -9.81 8.36
C ASP A 64 2.63 -9.22 7.64
N GLU A 65 2.48 -8.79 6.39
CA GLU A 65 3.57 -8.21 5.60
C GLU A 65 3.68 -6.69 5.76
N VAL A 66 2.65 -6.05 6.33
CA VAL A 66 2.54 -4.60 6.44
C VAL A 66 2.02 -4.17 7.80
N GLU A 67 2.28 -2.92 8.16
CA GLU A 67 1.75 -2.26 9.35
C GLU A 67 1.10 -0.93 8.96
N LEU A 68 0.15 -0.46 9.76
CA LEU A 68 -0.43 0.88 9.62
C LEU A 68 0.63 1.95 9.91
N LEU A 69 0.68 2.98 9.07
CA LEU A 69 1.54 4.15 9.26
C LEU A 69 0.88 5.20 10.17
#